data_AF-A0A498NC62-F1
#
_entry.id   AF-A0A498NC62-F1
#
_cell.length_a   1.000
_cell.length_b   1.000
_cell.length_c   1.000
_cell.angle_alpha   90.00
_cell.angle_beta   90.00
_cell.angle_gamma   90.00
#
_symmetry.space_group_name_H-M   'P 1'
#
loop_
_entity.id
_entity.type
_entity.pdbx_description
1 polymer ?
#
loop_
_entity_poly.entity_id
_entity_poly.type
_entity_poly.pdbx_seq_one_letter_code
_entity_poly.pdbx_strand_id
1 'polypeptide(L)'
;MFLQATERRNIDPPVQLEPYFPPAKPSLENLNAVCVHGSGRPRYPASCLPFSGYGYIRCAGTAVNRVEAWFSQCCQRGVAQGDQQIAKQAWETALSHFCIEEHGTMTLVHECCEKKGEERWNCFEKQAPNPSYQPLSGYAAPIIPPDRIFTWDPNTSDGRNIDPPVQLEPYFPPAKPSLENLNAVCVHGNGRPRYPASCLPSSGYGYIRRAGIAVNRVEAWFSQCCQRGVAQGDQQVLCCAKQAWETALSHFCIEEHGTMTLVHECCEKKGEERWNCFEKQAPNPSYQPLSGYTAPVITPDRIFTWDPNNCK
;
A
#
# COMPACT_ATOMS: atom_id res chain seq x y z
N MET A 1 19.50 -63.38 0.38
CA MET A 1 18.22 -62.98 1.03
C MET A 1 18.27 -61.45 1.15
N PHE A 2 17.93 -60.74 0.08
CA PHE A 2 17.91 -59.28 0.02
C PHE A 2 16.46 -58.84 0.07
N LEU A 3 16.11 -58.07 1.11
CA LEU A 3 14.79 -57.46 1.28
C LEU A 3 14.65 -56.29 0.28
N GLN A 4 13.54 -56.31 -0.44
CA GLN A 4 13.14 -55.36 -1.46
C GLN A 4 12.92 -53.95 -0.87
N ALA A 5 13.54 -52.94 -1.48
CA ALA A 5 13.20 -51.54 -1.25
C ALA A 5 11.95 -51.19 -2.06
N THR A 6 10.87 -50.84 -1.36
CA THR A 6 9.62 -50.29 -1.92
C THR A 6 9.88 -49.02 -2.74
N GLU A 7 9.38 -49.04 -3.97
CA GLU A 7 9.31 -47.90 -4.89
C GLU A 7 8.67 -46.68 -4.23
N ARG A 8 9.44 -45.59 -4.11
CA ARG A 8 8.85 -44.26 -3.97
C ARG A 8 8.38 -43.84 -5.35
N ARG A 9 7.06 -43.80 -5.53
CA ARG A 9 6.41 -43.11 -6.64
C ARG A 9 6.98 -41.69 -6.72
N ASN A 10 7.62 -41.38 -7.85
CA ASN A 10 7.87 -40.00 -8.27
C ASN A 10 6.50 -39.31 -8.34
N ILE A 11 6.24 -38.45 -7.36
CA ILE A 11 5.17 -37.47 -7.46
C ILE A 11 5.76 -36.33 -8.27
N ASP A 12 5.25 -36.14 -9.48
CA ASP A 12 5.53 -34.97 -10.31
C ASP A 12 5.41 -33.69 -9.47
N PRO A 13 6.31 -32.70 -9.63
CA PRO A 13 6.22 -31.45 -8.88
C PRO A 13 4.89 -30.75 -9.22
N PRO A 14 4.11 -30.30 -8.22
CA PRO A 14 2.82 -29.69 -8.50
C PRO A 14 3.03 -28.30 -9.13
N VAL A 15 2.47 -28.16 -10.34
CA VAL A 15 1.81 -26.98 -10.93
C VAL A 15 2.30 -25.60 -10.45
N GLN A 16 2.91 -24.89 -11.40
CA GLN A 16 3.41 -23.50 -11.36
C GLN A 16 2.65 -22.58 -10.37
N LEU A 17 3.33 -22.21 -9.28
CA LEU A 17 2.89 -21.31 -8.20
C LEU A 17 2.98 -19.81 -8.57
N GLU A 18 3.09 -19.48 -9.86
CA GLU A 18 3.25 -18.09 -10.31
C GLU A 18 1.91 -17.51 -10.75
N PRO A 19 1.51 -16.35 -10.20
CA PRO A 19 0.31 -15.68 -10.63
C PRO A 19 0.47 -15.21 -12.09
N TYR A 20 -0.61 -15.29 -12.87
CA TYR A 20 -0.79 -14.62 -14.15
C TYR A 20 -0.67 -13.10 -13.98
N PHE A 21 0.57 -12.63 -13.95
CA PHE A 21 0.96 -11.27 -13.66
C PHE A 21 2.11 -10.87 -14.61
N PRO A 22 2.16 -9.60 -15.04
CA PRO A 22 1.18 -8.54 -14.81
C PRO A 22 -0.11 -8.73 -15.62
N PRO A 23 -1.26 -8.22 -15.17
CA PRO A 23 -2.44 -8.12 -16.01
C PRO A 23 -2.12 -7.24 -17.23
N ALA A 24 -2.74 -7.52 -18.37
CA ALA A 24 -2.49 -6.76 -19.59
C ALA A 24 -2.99 -5.30 -19.48
N LYS A 25 -2.41 -4.41 -20.26
CA LYS A 25 -2.87 -3.03 -20.29
C LYS A 25 -4.20 -2.94 -21.06
N PRO A 26 -5.22 -2.25 -20.53
CA PRO A 26 -6.47 -2.05 -21.26
C PRO A 26 -6.27 -1.20 -22.52
N SER A 27 -6.77 -1.72 -23.64
CA SER A 27 -6.77 -1.07 -24.94
C SER A 27 -8.14 -1.26 -25.59
N LEU A 28 -8.47 -0.45 -26.59
CA LEU A 28 -9.73 -0.61 -27.33
C LEU A 28 -9.88 -2.02 -27.94
N GLU A 29 -8.76 -2.67 -28.27
CA GLU A 29 -8.71 -4.00 -28.86
C GLU A 29 -9.07 -5.13 -27.87
N ASN A 30 -8.72 -4.96 -26.59
CA ASN A 30 -8.93 -6.00 -25.58
C ASN A 30 -10.02 -5.67 -24.55
N LEU A 31 -10.52 -4.43 -24.51
CA LEU A 31 -11.49 -3.97 -23.50
C LEU A 31 -12.81 -4.74 -23.55
N ASN A 32 -13.26 -5.16 -24.73
CA ASN A 32 -14.43 -6.03 -24.85
C ASN A 32 -14.20 -7.39 -24.19
N ALA A 33 -13.02 -8.00 -24.41
CA ALA A 33 -12.64 -9.26 -23.78
C ALA A 33 -12.48 -9.13 -22.25
N VAL A 34 -11.95 -7.99 -21.78
CA VAL A 34 -11.90 -7.63 -20.35
C VAL A 34 -13.30 -7.75 -19.72
N CYS A 35 -14.33 -7.21 -20.39
CA CYS A 35 -15.69 -7.22 -19.88
C CYS A 35 -16.40 -8.56 -20.03
N VAL A 36 -16.28 -9.21 -21.19
CA VAL A 36 -17.03 -10.44 -21.50
C VAL A 36 -16.46 -11.65 -20.76
N HIS A 37 -15.14 -11.73 -20.58
CA HIS A 37 -14.47 -12.93 -20.06
C HIS A 37 -14.04 -12.84 -18.60
N GLY A 38 -14.55 -11.87 -17.83
CA GLY A 38 -14.13 -11.61 -16.44
C GLY A 38 -14.22 -12.79 -15.48
N SER A 39 -15.19 -13.68 -15.68
CA SER A 39 -15.39 -14.89 -14.86
C SER A 39 -14.44 -16.04 -15.21
N GLY A 40 -13.75 -15.99 -16.36
CA GLY A 40 -12.83 -17.01 -16.84
C GLY A 40 -11.35 -16.73 -16.54
N ARG A 41 -11.05 -15.74 -15.68
CA ARG A 41 -9.69 -15.25 -15.42
C ARG A 41 -9.23 -15.51 -13.98
N PRO A 42 -7.94 -15.82 -13.76
CA PRO A 42 -7.41 -16.13 -12.44
C PRO A 42 -7.75 -15.09 -11.38
N ARG A 43 -8.27 -15.56 -10.25
CA ARG A 43 -8.44 -14.78 -9.02
C ARG A 43 -7.70 -15.49 -7.89
N TYR A 44 -7.03 -14.73 -7.04
CA TYR A 44 -6.14 -15.26 -6.00
C TYR A 44 -6.73 -14.99 -4.61
N PRO A 45 -7.60 -15.85 -4.07
CA PRO A 45 -8.14 -15.65 -2.72
C PRO A 45 -7.01 -15.68 -1.69
N ALA A 46 -7.21 -15.05 -0.54
CA ALA A 46 -6.20 -15.00 0.53
C ALA A 46 -5.72 -16.40 0.97
N SER A 47 -6.54 -17.43 0.83
CA SER A 47 -6.18 -18.83 1.07
C SER A 47 -5.15 -19.40 0.09
N CYS A 48 -5.05 -18.85 -1.11
CA CYS A 48 -4.06 -19.21 -2.13
C CYS A 48 -2.81 -18.34 -2.07
N LEU A 49 -2.80 -17.32 -1.19
CA LEU A 49 -1.66 -16.45 -1.00
C LEU A 49 -0.84 -16.92 0.20
N PRO A 50 0.48 -17.09 0.04
CA PRO A 50 1.34 -17.60 1.10
C PRO A 50 1.37 -16.65 2.30
N PHE A 51 1.27 -17.23 3.51
CA PHE A 51 1.29 -16.49 4.78
C PHE A 51 2.67 -15.89 5.12
N SER A 52 3.76 -16.48 4.61
CA SER A 52 5.14 -16.01 4.81
C SER A 52 6.09 -16.52 3.72
N GLY A 53 7.19 -15.80 3.46
CA GLY A 53 8.31 -16.30 2.63
C GLY A 53 8.16 -16.14 1.10
N TYR A 54 7.05 -15.60 0.61
CA TYR A 54 6.74 -15.46 -0.82
C TYR A 54 6.00 -14.14 -1.09
N GLY A 55 6.64 -13.03 -0.71
CA GLY A 55 6.09 -11.68 -0.82
C GLY A 55 5.58 -11.32 -2.21
N TYR A 56 6.40 -11.56 -3.23
CA TYR A 56 6.07 -11.36 -4.65
C TYR A 56 4.74 -12.00 -5.06
N ILE A 57 4.57 -13.31 -4.82
CA ILE A 57 3.37 -14.07 -5.24
C ILE A 57 2.10 -13.46 -4.62
N ARG A 58 2.19 -13.04 -3.36
CA ARG A 58 1.10 -12.40 -2.64
C ARG A 58 0.77 -11.01 -3.18
N CYS A 59 1.78 -10.18 -3.42
CA CYS A 59 1.62 -8.85 -3.99
C CYS A 59 1.05 -8.91 -5.41
N ALA A 60 1.60 -9.78 -6.25
CA ALA A 60 1.16 -9.97 -7.63
C ALA A 60 -0.28 -10.48 -7.70
N GLY A 61 -0.64 -11.48 -6.89
CA GLY A 61 -2.02 -11.98 -6.82
C GLY A 61 -3.01 -10.92 -6.32
N THR A 62 -2.62 -10.11 -5.33
CA THR A 62 -3.42 -8.98 -4.82
C THR A 62 -3.62 -7.91 -5.88
N ALA A 63 -2.56 -7.60 -6.64
CA ALA A 63 -2.60 -6.64 -7.74
C ALA A 63 -3.55 -7.09 -8.86
N VAL A 64 -3.50 -8.37 -9.26
CA VAL A 64 -4.46 -8.94 -10.23
C VAL A 64 -5.89 -8.81 -9.72
N ASN A 65 -6.16 -9.19 -8.48
CA ASN A 65 -7.51 -9.09 -7.91
C ASN A 65 -8.03 -7.64 -7.94
N ARG A 66 -7.17 -6.66 -7.65
CA ARG A 66 -7.50 -5.22 -7.66
C ARG A 66 -7.87 -4.74 -9.06
N VAL A 67 -7.03 -5.02 -10.05
CA VAL A 67 -7.30 -4.67 -11.46
C VAL A 67 -8.62 -5.28 -11.93
N GLU A 68 -8.81 -6.56 -11.65
CA GLU A 68 -9.96 -7.32 -12.12
C GLU A 68 -11.27 -6.92 -11.42
N ALA A 69 -11.21 -6.44 -10.17
CA ALA A 69 -12.37 -5.84 -9.48
C ALA A 69 -12.78 -4.51 -10.15
N TRP A 70 -11.80 -3.68 -10.52
CA TRP A 70 -12.06 -2.39 -11.17
C TRP A 70 -12.60 -2.54 -12.59
N PHE A 71 -12.08 -3.48 -13.38
CA PHE A 71 -12.67 -3.80 -14.67
C PHE A 71 -14.13 -4.22 -14.55
N SER A 72 -14.47 -5.03 -13.53
CA SER A 72 -15.85 -5.45 -13.30
C SER A 72 -16.77 -4.25 -13.05
N GLN A 73 -16.29 -3.20 -12.36
CA GLN A 73 -17.04 -1.95 -12.15
C GLN A 73 -17.15 -1.10 -13.43
N CYS A 74 -16.06 -1.00 -14.22
CA CYS A 74 -16.07 -0.28 -15.49
C CYS A 74 -17.07 -0.91 -16.47
N CYS A 75 -17.05 -2.24 -16.60
CA CYS A 75 -17.88 -2.98 -17.54
C CYS A 75 -19.38 -2.94 -17.21
N GLN A 76 -19.76 -2.65 -15.96
CA GLN A 76 -21.17 -2.40 -15.59
C GLN A 76 -21.72 -1.11 -16.20
N ARG A 77 -20.86 -0.18 -16.64
CA ARG A 77 -21.24 1.12 -17.20
C ARG A 77 -21.30 1.15 -18.73
N GLY A 78 -20.93 0.05 -19.40
CA GLY A 78 -20.75 -0.03 -20.85
C GLY A 78 -19.28 0.10 -21.27
N VAL A 79 -18.99 -0.05 -22.57
CA VAL A 79 -17.63 0.08 -23.13
C VAL A 79 -17.63 1.25 -24.13
N ALA A 80 -17.29 2.45 -23.66
CA ALA A 80 -17.03 3.63 -24.47
C ALA A 80 -15.55 4.05 -24.40
N GLN A 81 -15.12 4.96 -25.28
CA GLN A 81 -13.73 5.44 -25.32
C GLN A 81 -13.29 6.09 -23.98
N GLY A 82 -14.22 6.68 -23.22
CA GLY A 82 -13.97 7.18 -21.87
C GLY A 82 -13.67 6.07 -20.85
N ASP A 83 -14.26 4.88 -21.03
CA ASP A 83 -14.06 3.73 -20.15
C ASP A 83 -12.68 3.09 -20.35
N GLN A 84 -12.09 3.20 -21.55
CA GLN A 84 -10.71 2.75 -21.79
C GLN A 84 -9.70 3.55 -20.97
N GLN A 85 -9.83 4.88 -20.95
CA GLN A 85 -8.91 5.75 -20.21
C GLN A 85 -9.00 5.49 -18.70
N ILE A 86 -10.22 5.31 -18.24
CA ILE A 86 -10.54 4.93 -16.87
C ILE A 86 -9.96 3.55 -16.51
N ALA A 87 -10.14 2.54 -17.37
CA ALA A 87 -9.57 1.21 -17.16
C ALA A 87 -8.03 1.24 -17.18
N LYS A 88 -7.43 2.07 -18.03
CA LYS A 88 -5.98 2.28 -18.08
C LYS A 88 -5.47 2.90 -16.77
N GLN A 89 -6.12 3.94 -16.27
CA GLN A 89 -5.76 4.56 -14.98
C GLN A 89 -5.88 3.56 -13.83
N ALA A 90 -6.97 2.80 -13.80
CA ALA A 90 -7.18 1.72 -12.86
C ALA A 90 -6.04 0.68 -12.90
N TRP A 91 -5.61 0.30 -14.11
CA TRP A 91 -4.46 -0.58 -14.29
C TRP A 91 -3.14 0.02 -13.75
N GLU A 92 -2.84 1.29 -14.08
CA GLU A 92 -1.63 1.99 -13.63
C GLU A 92 -1.57 2.15 -12.10
N THR A 93 -2.69 2.53 -11.47
CA THR A 93 -2.76 2.68 -10.01
C THR A 93 -2.60 1.34 -9.30
N ALA A 94 -3.23 0.27 -9.80
CA ALA A 94 -3.11 -1.04 -9.17
C ALA A 94 -1.67 -1.60 -9.24
N LEU A 95 -0.97 -1.38 -10.36
CA LEU A 95 0.45 -1.75 -10.51
C LEU A 95 1.39 -0.82 -9.73
N SER A 96 1.02 0.44 -9.54
CA SER A 96 1.75 1.34 -8.63
C SER A 96 1.70 0.81 -7.20
N HIS A 97 0.51 0.41 -6.74
CA HIS A 97 0.37 -0.20 -5.43
C HIS A 97 1.12 -1.53 -5.32
N PHE A 98 1.12 -2.37 -6.37
CA PHE A 98 1.96 -3.57 -6.42
C PHE A 98 3.43 -3.23 -6.17
N CYS A 99 3.97 -2.23 -6.87
CA CYS A 99 5.36 -1.82 -6.67
C CYS A 99 5.61 -1.35 -5.24
N ILE A 100 4.72 -0.52 -4.67
CA ILE A 100 4.82 -0.07 -3.27
C ILE A 100 4.82 -1.27 -2.31
N GLU A 101 3.94 -2.24 -2.54
CA GLU A 101 3.81 -3.44 -1.72
C GLU A 101 5.05 -4.35 -1.84
N GLU A 102 5.54 -4.61 -3.06
CA GLU A 102 6.72 -5.42 -3.35
C GLU A 102 8.01 -4.85 -2.77
N HIS A 103 8.18 -3.53 -2.87
CA HIS A 103 9.29 -2.85 -2.24
C HIS A 103 9.26 -3.01 -0.71
N GLY A 104 8.09 -3.23 -0.12
CA GLY A 104 7.93 -3.58 1.28
C GLY A 104 8.20 -5.05 1.62
N THR A 105 8.25 -5.98 0.65
CA THR A 105 8.32 -7.43 0.93
C THR A 105 9.72 -8.04 0.98
N MET A 106 10.79 -7.26 0.75
CA MET A 106 12.20 -7.71 0.87
C MET A 106 12.60 -8.83 -0.12
N THR A 107 11.79 -9.07 -1.13
CA THR A 107 12.08 -9.93 -2.27
C THR A 107 12.81 -9.14 -3.34
N LEU A 108 13.39 -9.83 -4.34
CA LEU A 108 13.80 -9.18 -5.59
C LEU A 108 12.60 -8.40 -6.12
N VAL A 109 12.74 -7.08 -6.16
CA VAL A 109 11.73 -6.17 -6.69
C VAL A 109 11.56 -6.49 -8.17
N HIS A 110 10.30 -6.55 -8.62
CA HIS A 110 10.00 -6.70 -10.04
C HIS A 110 10.71 -5.62 -10.88
N GLU A 111 11.43 -6.03 -11.91
CA GLU A 111 12.29 -5.14 -12.71
C GLU A 111 11.54 -3.93 -13.31
N CYS A 112 10.24 -4.08 -13.59
CA CYS A 112 9.42 -2.98 -14.10
C CYS A 112 9.20 -1.86 -13.06
N CYS A 113 9.22 -2.18 -11.76
CA CYS A 113 9.04 -1.19 -10.70
C CYS A 113 10.22 -0.21 -10.58
N GLU A 114 11.41 -0.61 -11.03
CA GLU A 114 12.61 0.25 -11.07
C GLU A 114 12.53 1.35 -12.14
N LYS A 115 11.68 1.16 -13.15
CA LYS A 115 11.47 2.12 -14.25
C LYS A 115 10.51 3.24 -13.82
N LYS A 116 10.48 4.34 -14.56
CA LYS A 116 9.66 5.54 -14.26
C LYS A 116 8.76 5.93 -15.44
N GLY A 117 7.61 6.55 -15.16
CA GLY A 117 6.71 7.07 -16.19
C GLY A 117 6.27 6.00 -17.20
N GLU A 118 6.17 6.37 -18.48
CA GLU A 118 5.70 5.44 -19.52
C GLU A 118 6.59 4.20 -19.69
N GLU A 119 7.90 4.29 -19.38
CA GLU A 119 8.80 3.13 -19.50
C GLU A 119 8.43 2.01 -18.52
N ARG A 120 7.91 2.36 -17.34
CA ARG A 120 7.37 1.41 -16.36
C ARG A 120 6.16 0.68 -16.92
N TRP A 121 5.21 1.43 -17.46
CA TRP A 121 3.98 0.87 -18.02
C TRP A 121 4.26 0.00 -19.25
N ASN A 122 5.16 0.44 -20.12
CA ASN A 122 5.59 -0.34 -21.28
C ASN A 122 6.30 -1.64 -20.88
N CYS A 123 7.00 -1.65 -19.74
CA CYS A 123 7.60 -2.87 -19.21
C CYS A 123 6.53 -3.87 -18.77
N PHE A 124 5.56 -3.45 -17.95
CA PHE A 124 4.47 -4.33 -17.52
C PHE A 124 3.61 -4.81 -18.70
N GLU A 125 3.31 -3.94 -19.66
CA GLU A 125 2.56 -4.30 -20.86
C GLU A 125 3.26 -5.41 -21.67
N LYS A 126 4.59 -5.34 -21.83
CA LYS A 126 5.37 -6.36 -22.55
C LYS A 126 5.44 -7.71 -21.84
N GLN A 127 5.34 -7.70 -20.51
CA GLN A 127 5.43 -8.92 -19.70
C GLN A 127 4.09 -9.59 -19.45
N ALA A 128 2.98 -8.97 -19.87
CA ALA A 128 1.65 -9.50 -19.65
C ALA A 128 1.49 -10.87 -20.34
N PRO A 129 1.26 -11.96 -19.59
CA PRO A 129 1.18 -13.32 -20.17
C PRO A 129 -0.13 -13.55 -20.94
N ASN A 130 -1.13 -12.69 -20.77
CA ASN A 130 -2.42 -12.76 -21.48
C ASN A 130 -2.87 -11.38 -22.00
N PRO A 131 -2.22 -10.83 -23.05
CA PRO A 131 -2.52 -9.50 -23.59
C PRO A 131 -3.95 -9.31 -24.08
N SER A 132 -4.57 -10.40 -24.55
CA SER A 132 -5.90 -10.40 -25.16
C SER A 132 -7.02 -10.80 -24.20
N TYR A 133 -6.73 -11.00 -22.91
CA TYR A 133 -7.71 -11.40 -21.89
C TYR A 133 -8.51 -12.66 -22.27
N GLN A 134 -7.87 -13.63 -22.92
CA GLN A 134 -8.53 -14.89 -23.27
C GLN A 134 -8.88 -15.69 -22.00
N PRO A 135 -10.07 -16.33 -21.93
CA PRO A 135 -10.46 -17.14 -20.80
C PRO A 135 -9.62 -18.42 -20.72
N LEU A 136 -9.31 -18.86 -19.51
CA LEU A 136 -8.66 -20.15 -19.30
C LEU A 136 -9.68 -21.28 -19.47
N SER A 137 -9.40 -22.22 -20.39
CA SER A 137 -10.31 -23.33 -20.67
C SER A 137 -10.53 -24.19 -19.42
N GLY A 138 -11.80 -24.41 -19.06
CA GLY A 138 -12.18 -25.22 -17.90
C GLY A 138 -11.98 -24.53 -16.53
N TYR A 139 -11.61 -23.25 -16.50
CA TYR A 139 -11.46 -22.49 -15.26
C TYR A 139 -12.65 -21.56 -15.02
N ALA A 140 -13.17 -21.57 -13.79
CA ALA A 140 -14.13 -20.60 -13.30
C ALA A 140 -13.51 -19.86 -12.10
N ALA A 141 -13.46 -18.54 -12.18
CA ALA A 141 -12.91 -17.70 -11.14
C ALA A 141 -13.71 -17.86 -9.83
N PRO A 142 -13.05 -18.05 -8.68
CA PRO A 142 -13.74 -17.98 -7.39
C PRO A 142 -14.31 -16.57 -7.20
N ILE A 143 -15.51 -16.49 -6.64
CA ILE A 143 -16.10 -15.22 -6.23
C ILE A 143 -15.33 -14.75 -5.00
N ILE A 144 -14.41 -13.81 -5.21
CA ILE A 144 -13.74 -13.12 -4.10
C ILE A 144 -14.65 -11.94 -3.72
N PRO A 145 -15.12 -11.84 -2.46
CA PRO A 145 -15.80 -10.63 -2.02
C PRO A 145 -14.87 -9.45 -2.27
N PRO A 146 -15.36 -8.31 -2.80
CA PRO A 146 -14.51 -7.13 -2.93
C PRO A 146 -13.96 -6.85 -1.53
N ASP A 147 -12.64 -6.92 -1.36
CA ASP A 147 -12.04 -6.48 -0.10
C ASP A 147 -12.55 -5.07 0.16
N ARG A 148 -13.02 -4.81 1.38
CA ARG A 148 -13.67 -3.55 1.79
C ARG A 148 -12.80 -2.29 1.61
N ILE A 149 -11.60 -2.43 1.02
CA ILE A 149 -10.60 -1.40 0.75
C ILE A 149 -10.73 -0.83 -0.68
N PHE A 150 -11.64 -1.35 -1.52
CA PHE A 150 -11.71 -0.95 -2.93
C PHE A 150 -12.89 -0.03 -3.24
N THR A 151 -12.73 1.25 -2.90
CA THR A 151 -13.56 2.35 -3.41
C THR A 151 -12.77 3.09 -4.49
N TRP A 152 -13.19 2.95 -5.75
CA TRP A 152 -12.70 3.77 -6.85
C TRP A 152 -13.83 4.68 -7.30
N ASP A 153 -13.58 5.99 -7.35
CA ASP A 153 -14.54 6.99 -7.84
C ASP A 153 -14.12 7.50 -9.23
N PRO A 154 -14.85 7.12 -10.30
CA PRO A 154 -14.61 7.65 -11.66
C PRO A 154 -14.84 9.15 -11.80
N ASN A 155 -15.58 9.78 -10.88
CA ASN A 155 -16.00 11.17 -10.99
C ASN A 155 -15.01 12.14 -10.34
N THR A 156 -14.04 11.64 -9.56
CA THR A 156 -12.92 12.47 -9.12
C THR A 156 -11.96 12.67 -10.29
N SER A 157 -12.20 13.74 -11.04
CA SER A 157 -11.47 14.20 -12.22
C SER A 157 -10.06 14.72 -11.90
N ASP A 158 -9.29 14.01 -11.08
CA ASP A 158 -7.89 14.32 -10.83
C ASP A 158 -7.01 13.32 -11.57
N GLY A 159 -7.19 13.31 -12.90
CA GLY A 159 -6.38 12.58 -13.87
C GLY A 159 -4.97 13.13 -14.01
N ARG A 160 -4.29 13.42 -12.90
CA ARG A 160 -2.85 13.57 -12.89
C ARG A 160 -2.26 12.21 -12.62
N ASN A 161 -1.55 11.70 -13.62
CA ASN A 161 -0.51 10.69 -13.46
C ASN A 161 0.53 11.26 -12.49
N ILE A 162 0.23 11.18 -11.19
CA ILE A 162 1.24 11.22 -10.16
C ILE A 162 1.56 9.75 -10.01
N ASP A 163 2.59 9.28 -10.73
CA ASP A 163 3.43 8.23 -10.17
C ASP A 163 3.68 8.70 -8.72
N PRO A 164 3.08 8.09 -7.68
CA PRO A 164 3.61 8.31 -6.36
C PRO A 164 5.05 7.83 -6.53
N PRO A 165 6.08 8.66 -6.26
CA PRO A 165 7.44 8.17 -6.30
C PRO A 165 7.40 6.87 -5.51
N VAL A 166 7.86 5.79 -6.14
CA VAL A 166 8.04 4.50 -5.48
C VAL A 166 9.05 4.78 -4.38
N GLN A 167 8.55 5.24 -3.25
CA GLN A 167 9.30 5.42 -2.03
C GLN A 167 9.23 4.04 -1.40
N LEU A 168 10.34 3.32 -1.57
CA LEU A 168 10.69 2.11 -0.83
C LEU A 168 10.58 2.31 0.70
N GLU A 169 10.56 3.56 1.13
CA GLU A 169 10.47 3.97 2.51
C GLU A 169 9.02 4.42 2.81
N PRO A 170 8.47 4.04 3.97
CA PRO A 170 7.25 4.68 4.46
C PRO A 170 7.40 6.20 4.37
N TYR A 171 6.29 6.94 4.18
CA TYR A 171 6.28 8.41 4.24
C TYR A 171 6.64 8.85 5.66
N PHE A 172 7.93 8.80 5.94
CA PHE A 172 8.53 8.86 7.24
C PHE A 172 9.78 9.73 7.14
N PRO A 173 10.01 10.61 8.13
CA PRO A 173 9.12 10.90 9.25
C PRO A 173 7.84 11.64 8.82
N PRO A 174 6.70 11.44 9.52
CA PRO A 174 5.53 12.28 9.31
C PRO A 174 5.86 13.74 9.64
N ALA A 175 5.23 14.69 8.95
CA ALA A 175 5.45 16.11 9.22
C ALA A 175 5.00 16.49 10.64
N LYS A 176 5.73 17.43 11.23
CA LYS A 176 5.38 18.02 12.52
C LYS A 176 4.12 18.88 12.38
N PRO A 177 3.12 18.72 13.25
CA PRO A 177 1.94 19.58 13.23
C PRO A 177 2.27 21.06 13.49
N SER A 178 1.76 21.93 12.64
CA SER A 178 1.84 23.38 12.71
C SER A 178 0.46 23.99 12.41
N LEU A 179 0.24 25.28 12.72
CA LEU A 179 -1.02 25.94 12.35
C LEU A 179 -1.27 25.91 10.83
N GLU A 180 -0.20 25.91 10.03
CA GLU A 180 -0.28 25.92 8.57
C GLU A 180 -0.75 24.58 8.00
N ASN A 181 -0.37 23.45 8.62
CA ASN A 181 -0.74 22.11 8.14
C ASN A 181 -1.83 21.42 8.98
N LEU A 182 -2.28 22.03 10.09
CA LEU A 182 -3.25 21.43 11.01
C LEU A 182 -4.56 21.02 10.33
N ASN A 183 -5.05 21.86 9.41
CA ASN A 183 -6.25 21.56 8.63
C ASN A 183 -6.05 20.28 7.79
N ALA A 184 -4.88 20.14 7.15
CA ALA A 184 -4.57 18.94 6.37
C ALA A 184 -4.43 17.70 7.28
N VAL A 185 -3.80 17.83 8.45
CA VAL A 185 -3.73 16.78 9.47
C VAL A 185 -5.11 16.23 9.81
N CYS A 186 -6.08 17.10 10.09
CA CYS A 186 -7.41 16.69 10.53
C CYS A 186 -8.37 16.28 9.42
N VAL A 187 -8.42 17.03 8.31
CA VAL A 187 -9.40 16.79 7.24
C VAL A 187 -8.99 15.65 6.32
N HIS A 188 -7.68 15.49 6.07
CA HIS A 188 -7.18 14.56 5.06
C HIS A 188 -6.59 13.26 5.62
N GLY A 189 -6.98 12.88 6.85
CA GLY A 189 -6.57 11.65 7.53
C GLY A 189 -6.65 10.38 6.68
N ASN A 190 -7.76 10.21 5.97
CA ASN A 190 -8.01 9.01 5.18
C ASN A 190 -7.29 9.03 3.83
N GLY A 191 -6.70 10.15 3.41
CA GLY A 191 -6.00 10.27 2.14
C GLY A 191 -4.51 9.96 2.21
N ARG A 192 -3.99 9.49 3.35
CA ARG A 192 -2.55 9.28 3.56
C ARG A 192 -2.21 7.82 3.81
N PRO A 193 -1.05 7.32 3.30
CA PRO A 193 -0.66 5.92 3.42
C PRO A 193 -0.77 5.35 4.83
N ARG A 194 -1.20 4.09 4.86
CA ARG A 194 -1.18 3.23 6.05
C ARG A 194 -0.46 1.94 5.73
N TYR A 195 0.24 1.41 6.72
CA TYR A 195 1.11 0.25 6.56
C TYR A 195 0.60 -0.92 7.42
N PRO A 196 -0.45 -1.64 6.99
CA PRO A 196 -1.00 -2.75 7.77
C PRO A 196 0.06 -3.85 7.93
N ALA A 197 -0.05 -4.64 9.01
CA ALA A 197 0.91 -5.71 9.30
C ALA A 197 1.03 -6.72 8.15
N SER A 198 -0.03 -6.91 7.35
CA SER A 198 0.00 -7.71 6.13
C SER A 198 0.99 -7.16 5.09
N CYS A 199 1.16 -5.84 5.00
CA CYS A 199 2.05 -5.17 4.04
C CYS A 199 3.45 -4.89 4.62
N LEU A 200 3.69 -5.24 5.88
CA LEU A 200 5.00 -5.08 6.50
C LEU A 200 5.80 -6.39 6.44
N PRO A 201 7.11 -6.31 6.22
CA PRO A 201 7.94 -7.50 6.18
C PRO A 201 7.99 -8.23 7.52
N SER A 202 7.97 -9.57 7.49
CA SER A 202 8.05 -10.39 8.70
C SER A 202 9.47 -10.51 9.29
N SER A 203 10.53 -10.34 8.48
CA SER A 203 11.93 -10.49 8.93
C SER A 203 12.96 -9.91 7.95
N GLY A 204 13.95 -9.14 8.40
CA GLY A 204 15.11 -8.72 7.59
C GLY A 204 15.19 -7.21 7.31
N TYR A 205 14.09 -6.47 7.43
CA TYR A 205 14.03 -5.01 7.21
C TYR A 205 13.26 -4.35 8.37
N GLY A 206 13.82 -4.49 9.57
CA GLY A 206 13.19 -4.03 10.82
C GLY A 206 12.90 -2.53 10.83
N TYR A 207 13.74 -1.72 10.19
CA TYR A 207 13.55 -0.27 10.05
C TYR A 207 12.24 0.07 9.35
N ILE A 208 12.00 -0.45 8.12
CA ILE A 208 10.78 -0.17 7.33
C ILE A 208 9.53 -0.53 8.13
N ARG A 209 9.56 -1.68 8.82
CA ARG A 209 8.48 -2.11 9.71
C ARG A 209 8.23 -1.12 10.84
N ARG A 210 9.27 -0.69 11.55
CA ARG A 210 9.15 0.27 12.67
C ARG A 210 8.70 1.65 12.19
N ALA A 211 9.22 2.13 11.05
CA ALA A 211 8.80 3.39 10.43
C ALA A 211 7.33 3.36 10.02
N GLY A 212 6.88 2.27 9.36
CA GLY A 212 5.47 2.10 8.99
C GLY A 212 4.53 2.02 10.21
N ILE A 213 4.94 1.30 11.27
CA ILE A 213 4.22 1.27 12.55
C ILE A 213 4.15 2.68 13.17
N ALA A 214 5.25 3.43 13.14
CA ALA A 214 5.31 4.79 13.67
C ALA A 214 4.35 5.73 12.92
N VAL A 215 4.29 5.66 11.59
CA VAL A 215 3.32 6.44 10.79
C VAL A 215 1.89 6.08 11.17
N ASN A 216 1.55 4.80 11.22
CA ASN A 216 0.21 4.35 11.60
C ASN A 216 -0.19 4.88 12.99
N ARG A 217 0.76 4.86 13.94
CA ARG A 217 0.57 5.31 15.32
C ARG A 217 0.29 6.81 15.37
N VAL A 218 1.14 7.63 14.75
CA VAL A 218 0.96 9.09 14.65
C VAL A 218 -0.43 9.42 14.11
N GLU A 219 -0.82 8.75 13.04
CA GLU A 219 -2.03 9.09 12.32
C GLU A 219 -3.31 8.67 13.02
N ALA A 220 -3.28 7.51 13.70
CA ALA A 220 -4.35 7.12 14.59
C ALA A 220 -4.51 8.13 15.75
N TRP A 221 -3.40 8.65 16.27
CA TRP A 221 -3.43 9.63 17.37
C TRP A 221 -3.84 11.03 16.89
N PHE A 222 -3.46 11.44 15.68
CA PHE A 222 -4.00 12.65 15.05
C PHE A 222 -5.52 12.58 14.91
N SER A 223 -6.04 11.43 14.48
CA SER A 223 -7.49 11.21 14.41
C SER A 223 -8.16 11.41 15.77
N GLN A 224 -7.55 10.95 16.87
CA GLN A 224 -8.04 11.18 18.24
C GLN A 224 -8.01 12.66 18.64
N CYS A 225 -6.95 13.40 18.30
CA CYS A 225 -6.84 14.83 18.57
C CYS A 225 -7.89 15.63 17.79
N CYS A 226 -8.07 15.32 16.51
CA CYS A 226 -8.98 16.03 15.61
C CYS A 226 -10.46 15.74 15.92
N GLN A 227 -10.81 14.54 16.37
CA GLN A 227 -12.17 14.21 16.82
C GLN A 227 -12.63 15.06 18.01
N ARG A 228 -11.69 15.51 18.85
CA ARG A 228 -11.97 16.37 20.02
C ARG A 228 -12.08 17.86 19.64
N GLY A 229 -11.74 18.23 18.40
CA GLY A 229 -11.56 19.60 17.93
C GLY A 229 -12.83 20.47 17.92
N VAL A 230 -14.02 19.88 17.85
CA VAL A 230 -15.28 20.65 17.90
C VAL A 230 -15.48 21.34 19.26
N ALA A 231 -14.84 20.85 20.33
CA ALA A 231 -15.02 21.38 21.69
C ALA A 231 -13.84 22.23 22.22
N GLN A 232 -12.69 22.24 21.55
CA GLN A 232 -11.41 22.64 22.16
C GLN A 232 -10.60 23.71 21.39
N GLY A 233 -10.96 24.01 20.13
CA GLY A 233 -10.30 25.03 19.30
C GLY A 233 -8.91 24.64 18.78
N ASP A 234 -8.46 25.30 17.72
CA ASP A 234 -7.26 24.91 16.94
C ASP A 234 -5.97 24.82 17.77
N GLN A 235 -5.82 25.66 18.80
CA GLN A 235 -4.62 25.66 19.64
C GLN A 235 -4.50 24.40 20.51
N GLN A 236 -5.61 23.90 21.06
CA GLN A 236 -5.61 22.66 21.84
C GLN A 236 -5.44 21.44 20.92
N VAL A 237 -6.06 21.46 19.74
CA VAL A 237 -5.87 20.40 18.73
C VAL A 237 -4.41 20.35 18.28
N LEU A 238 -3.80 21.50 18.00
CA LEU A 238 -2.39 21.59 17.64
C LEU A 238 -1.48 21.05 18.75
N CYS A 239 -1.76 21.41 20.00
CA CYS A 239 -0.99 20.92 21.14
C CYS A 239 -1.08 19.39 21.28
N CYS A 240 -2.29 18.83 21.22
CA CYS A 240 -2.51 17.38 21.22
C CYS A 240 -1.75 16.71 20.08
N ALA A 241 -1.84 17.25 18.86
CA ALA A 241 -1.17 16.70 17.69
C ALA A 241 0.36 16.75 17.82
N LYS A 242 0.94 17.85 18.32
CA LYS A 242 2.39 17.93 18.58
C LYS A 242 2.83 16.87 19.60
N GLN A 243 2.10 16.70 20.70
CA GLN A 243 2.39 15.65 21.69
C GLN A 243 2.28 14.24 21.07
N ALA A 244 1.26 14.00 20.24
CA ALA A 244 1.11 12.72 19.53
C ALA A 244 2.30 12.43 18.63
N TRP A 245 2.74 13.43 17.87
CA TRP A 245 3.87 13.33 16.96
C TRP A 245 5.18 13.02 17.72
N GLU A 246 5.51 13.79 18.75
CA GLU A 246 6.71 13.59 19.57
C GLU A 246 6.70 12.23 20.29
N THR A 247 5.54 11.83 20.82
CA THR A 247 5.39 10.56 21.55
C THR A 247 5.58 9.36 20.61
N ALA A 248 5.01 9.41 19.40
CA ALA A 248 5.10 8.30 18.46
C ALA A 248 6.53 8.16 17.91
N LEU A 249 7.20 9.27 17.60
CA LEU A 249 8.60 9.27 17.18
C LEU A 249 9.55 8.89 18.32
N SER A 250 9.22 9.21 19.58
CA SER A 250 9.94 8.70 20.75
C SER A 250 9.87 7.18 20.82
N HIS A 251 8.67 6.60 20.63
CA HIS A 251 8.52 5.15 20.59
C HIS A 251 9.27 4.52 19.43
N PHE A 252 9.25 5.13 18.25
CA PHE A 252 10.07 4.70 17.12
C PHE A 252 11.55 4.64 17.51
N CYS A 253 12.10 5.69 18.12
CA CYS A 253 13.50 5.69 18.56
C CYS A 253 13.81 4.64 19.63
N ILE A 254 12.90 4.40 20.58
CA ILE A 254 13.05 3.32 21.57
C ILE A 254 13.13 1.96 20.85
N GLU A 255 12.24 1.74 19.88
CA GLU A 255 12.21 0.51 19.08
C GLU A 255 13.46 0.35 18.20
N GLU A 256 14.00 1.44 17.64
CA GLU A 256 15.26 1.45 16.89
C GLU A 256 16.45 1.07 17.78
N HIS A 257 16.60 1.70 18.94
CA HIS A 257 17.68 1.40 19.91
C HIS A 257 17.58 0.00 20.52
N GLY A 258 16.39 -0.61 20.50
CA GLY A 258 16.17 -1.98 20.97
C GLY A 258 16.62 -3.07 19.99
N THR A 259 17.26 -2.70 18.88
CA THR A 259 17.66 -3.64 17.82
C THR A 259 19.16 -3.63 17.56
N MET A 260 19.67 -4.69 16.91
CA MET A 260 21.09 -4.78 16.51
C MET A 260 21.39 -4.07 15.18
N THR A 261 20.41 -3.35 14.61
CA THR A 261 20.60 -2.59 13.36
C THR A 261 21.08 -1.18 13.64
N LEU A 262 21.65 -0.51 12.63
CA LEU A 262 21.95 0.93 12.71
C LEU A 262 20.69 1.70 13.08
N VAL A 263 20.81 2.59 14.06
CA VAL A 263 19.71 3.42 14.55
C VAL A 263 19.51 4.60 13.61
N HIS A 264 18.27 4.98 13.35
CA HIS A 264 17.97 6.19 12.59
C HIS A 264 18.69 7.44 13.14
N GLU A 265 19.32 8.23 12.27
CA GLU A 265 20.20 9.35 12.66
C GLU A 265 19.52 10.40 13.55
N CYS A 266 18.23 10.68 13.32
CA CYS A 266 17.50 11.64 14.17
C CYS A 266 17.32 11.11 15.60
N CYS A 267 17.29 9.80 15.81
CA CYS A 267 17.17 9.21 17.14
C CYS A 267 18.43 9.36 17.99
N GLU A 268 19.60 9.52 17.34
CA GLU A 268 20.86 9.80 18.02
C GLU A 268 20.89 11.21 18.65
N LYS A 269 20.06 12.13 18.13
CA LYS A 269 19.91 13.49 18.66
C LYS A 269 19.01 13.50 19.90
N LYS A 270 19.08 14.58 20.68
CA LYS A 270 18.32 14.76 21.94
C LYS A 270 17.53 16.07 21.95
N GLY A 271 16.47 16.10 22.75
CA GLY A 271 15.64 17.30 22.94
C GLY A 271 15.12 17.87 21.63
N GLU A 272 15.17 19.19 21.49
CA GLU A 272 14.67 19.89 20.31
C GLU A 272 15.42 19.54 19.02
N GLU A 273 16.71 19.23 19.09
CA GLU A 273 17.50 18.85 17.91
C GLU A 273 16.99 17.57 17.23
N ARG A 274 16.47 16.63 18.03
CA ARG A 274 15.80 15.42 17.52
C ARG A 274 14.57 15.78 16.72
N TRP A 275 13.71 16.64 17.27
CA TRP A 275 12.48 17.06 16.62
C TRP A 275 12.75 17.87 15.36
N ASN A 276 13.70 18.78 15.41
CA ASN A 276 14.11 19.57 14.26
C ASN A 276 14.72 18.69 13.15
N CYS A 277 15.38 17.59 13.49
CA CYS A 277 15.87 16.62 12.52
C CYS A 277 14.72 15.91 11.80
N PHE A 278 13.77 15.34 12.55
CA PHE A 278 12.61 14.68 11.94
C PHE A 278 11.76 15.65 11.11
N GLU A 279 11.53 16.86 11.59
CA GLU A 279 10.80 17.89 10.86
C GLU A 279 11.45 18.21 9.50
N LYS A 280 12.78 18.35 9.46
CA LYS A 280 13.53 18.62 8.23
C LYS A 280 13.52 17.46 7.23
N GLN A 281 13.41 16.22 7.72
CA GLN A 281 13.42 15.02 6.89
C GLN A 281 12.03 14.60 6.41
N ALA A 282 10.96 15.27 6.85
CA ALA A 282 9.60 14.90 6.48
C ALA A 282 9.39 15.03 4.95
N PRO A 283 9.06 13.94 4.23
CA PRO A 283 8.90 13.98 2.78
C PRO A 283 7.62 14.71 2.33
N ASN A 284 6.68 14.96 3.26
CA ASN A 284 5.43 15.67 3.01
C ASN A 284 5.16 16.73 4.11
N PRO A 285 5.89 17.86 4.14
CA PRO A 285 5.79 18.87 5.20
C PRO A 285 4.40 19.54 5.31
N SER A 286 3.72 19.70 4.17
CA SER A 286 2.36 20.25 4.08
C SER A 286 1.26 19.25 4.42
N TYR A 287 1.64 17.98 4.67
CA TYR A 287 0.80 16.90 5.14
C TYR A 287 -0.42 16.60 4.24
N GLN A 288 -0.25 16.84 2.94
CA GLN A 288 -1.30 16.68 1.93
C GLN A 288 -1.66 15.21 1.71
N PRO A 289 -2.92 14.89 1.33
CA PRO A 289 -3.30 13.55 0.94
C PRO A 289 -2.68 13.15 -0.40
N LEU A 290 -2.59 11.85 -0.62
CA LEU A 290 -2.41 11.29 -1.96
C LEU A 290 -3.76 11.34 -2.69
N SER A 291 -3.76 11.90 -3.90
CA SER A 291 -4.99 12.01 -4.70
C SER A 291 -5.53 10.61 -5.04
N GLY A 292 -6.84 10.42 -4.87
CA GLY A 292 -7.53 9.15 -5.14
C GLY A 292 -7.23 7.99 -4.17
N TYR A 293 -6.45 8.21 -3.10
CA TYR A 293 -6.14 7.18 -2.12
C TYR A 293 -7.11 7.21 -0.93
N THR A 294 -7.56 6.03 -0.49
CA THR A 294 -8.26 5.86 0.79
C THR A 294 -7.55 4.84 1.66
N ALA A 295 -7.15 5.29 2.84
CA ALA A 295 -6.43 4.55 3.85
C ALA A 295 -7.29 3.39 4.42
N PRO A 296 -6.74 2.18 4.59
CA PRO A 296 -7.37 1.17 5.42
C PRO A 296 -7.45 1.66 6.87
N VAL A 297 -8.51 1.27 7.57
CA VAL A 297 -8.65 1.55 9.00
C VAL A 297 -7.61 0.72 9.76
N ILE A 298 -6.70 1.39 10.46
CA ILE A 298 -5.71 0.75 11.33
C ILE A 298 -6.01 1.12 12.78
N THR A 299 -6.13 0.09 13.61
CA THR A 299 -6.19 0.26 15.06
C THR A 299 -4.79 0.57 15.60
N PRO A 300 -4.62 1.61 16.42
CA PRO A 300 -3.32 1.90 17.03
C PRO A 300 -2.89 0.73 17.91
N ASP A 301 -1.59 0.42 17.88
CA ASP A 301 -0.98 -0.62 18.70
C ASP A 301 -0.79 -0.20 20.17
N ARG A 302 -0.95 1.10 20.44
CA ARG A 302 -0.74 1.73 21.75
C ARG A 302 -1.80 2.79 22.03
N ILE A 303 -2.14 2.95 23.31
CA ILE A 303 -3.03 4.00 23.80
C ILE A 303 -2.24 5.32 23.87
N PHE A 304 -2.88 6.41 23.44
CA PHE A 304 -2.34 7.75 23.55
C PHE A 304 -3.12 8.59 24.55
N THR A 305 -2.37 9.25 25.41
CA THR A 305 -2.89 10.23 26.36
C THR A 305 -2.04 11.49 26.22
N TRP A 306 -2.67 12.65 26.12
CA TRP A 306 -2.00 13.94 26.05
C TRP A 306 -2.34 14.77 27.29
N ASP A 307 -1.44 15.68 27.65
CA ASP A 307 -1.61 16.58 28.79
C ASP A 307 -1.91 18.00 28.29
N PRO A 308 -3.12 18.53 28.51
CA PRO A 308 -3.48 19.89 28.11
C PRO A 308 -2.69 20.98 28.82
N ASN A 309 -2.05 20.69 29.96
CA ASN A 309 -1.26 21.67 30.70
C ASN A 309 0.14 21.89 30.10
N ASN A 310 0.59 20.99 29.22
CA ASN A 310 1.86 21.11 28.52
C ASN A 310 1.75 21.88 27.20
N CYS A 311 0.61 22.56 26.98
CA CYS A 311 0.39 23.47 25.85
C CYS A 311 0.90 24.86 26.20
N LYS A 312 2.21 25.08 26.04
CA LYS A 312 2.80 26.42 26.11
C LYS A 312 2.61 27.18 24.81
#